data_AF-A0A286ERK4-F1
#
_entry.id   AF-A0A286ERK4-F1
#
_cell.length_a   1.000
_cell.length_b   1.000
_cell.length_c   1.000
_cell.angle_alpha   90.00
_cell.angle_beta   90.00
_cell.angle_gamma   90.00
#
_symmetry.space_group_name_H-M   'P 1'
#
loop_
_entity.id
_entity.type
_entity.pdbx_description
1 polymer ?
#
loop_
_entity_poly.entity_id
_entity_poly.type
_entity_poly.pdbx_seq_one_letter_code
_entity_poly.pdbx_strand_id
1 'polypeptide(L)'
;MKDTAIRWLLPPRRDPIAELTRTVRKRHDLSGAFDADALVALYADVTEHEWHFDCDAVLVGLGTGRPHLYLRRLAASSSRRRRFTLGHELGHLVIPWHLGRTACHALSFEDAPNQSTSGAAGQQIAKQEREATEFASALLVPHDLLIMAAEQSTLQDLFDHLDAYNVSTMAGLLALRNALLPGFVFVFSNGEERWLMSPGSSLPAGASGSRRQLARVAHDMGAFECGGRRVQWFNLNESTTFELVDDERGTSEILRSAIAAQRFDDTTAKRLFMLINGIVAGKLSKDRAATTDQALSIARGAVRDDPRIPVAIREHDDFDLYLRRKAEERIANRRAAD
;
A
#
# COMPACT_ATOMS: atom_id res chain seq x y z
N MET A 1 -14.90 10.99 22.19
CA MET A 1 -14.02 11.69 21.23
C MET A 1 -12.78 10.83 20.87
N LYS A 2 -12.95 9.52 20.64
CA LYS A 2 -11.86 8.56 20.30
C LYS A 2 -12.02 7.93 18.89
N ASP A 3 -12.93 8.46 18.07
CA ASP A 3 -13.42 7.80 16.85
C ASP A 3 -12.86 8.39 15.54
N THR A 4 -11.87 9.28 15.65
CA THR A 4 -11.34 10.06 14.52
C THR A 4 -10.06 9.49 13.90
N ALA A 5 -9.28 8.71 14.66
CA ALA A 5 -7.96 8.22 14.24
C ALA A 5 -7.96 7.04 13.25
N ILE A 6 -8.99 6.18 13.30
CA ILE A 6 -9.06 4.93 12.49
C ILE A 6 -9.60 5.20 11.07
N ARG A 7 -9.94 6.44 10.74
CA ARG A 7 -10.61 6.78 9.47
C ARG A 7 -9.75 6.55 8.24
N TRP A 8 -8.42 6.64 8.34
CA TRP A 8 -7.52 6.52 7.18
C TRP A 8 -6.82 5.17 7.07
N LEU A 9 -6.79 4.38 8.16
CA LEU A 9 -6.05 3.12 8.22
C LEU A 9 -6.96 1.91 7.99
N LEU A 10 -6.58 1.07 7.04
CA LEU A 10 -7.13 -0.26 6.88
C LEU A 10 -6.65 -1.19 7.99
N PRO A 11 -7.45 -2.20 8.38
CA PRO A 11 -6.98 -3.27 9.27
C PRO A 11 -5.75 -4.00 8.71
N PRO A 12 -4.91 -4.64 9.56
CA PRO A 12 -3.69 -5.32 9.13
C PRO A 12 -3.92 -6.31 7.97
N ARG A 13 -2.94 -6.41 7.05
CA ARG A 13 -2.98 -7.41 5.97
C ARG A 13 -2.92 -8.82 6.56
N ARG A 14 -3.65 -9.75 5.94
CA ARG A 14 -3.68 -11.19 6.30
C ARG A 14 -3.15 -12.09 5.17
N ASP A 15 -2.35 -11.53 4.26
CA ASP A 15 -1.65 -12.34 3.27
C ASP A 15 -0.43 -13.04 3.88
N PRO A 16 0.13 -14.05 3.19
CA PRO A 16 1.24 -14.85 3.72
C PRO A 16 2.48 -14.04 4.14
N ILE A 17 2.80 -12.93 3.47
CA ILE A 17 3.97 -12.09 3.81
C ILE A 17 3.71 -11.34 5.12
N ALA A 18 2.50 -10.79 5.29
CA ALA A 18 2.12 -10.11 6.53
C ALA A 18 2.09 -11.07 7.73
N GLU A 19 1.55 -12.29 7.56
CA GLU A 19 1.55 -13.34 8.58
C GLU A 19 2.97 -13.79 8.95
N LEU A 20 3.84 -13.99 7.95
CA LEU A 20 5.23 -14.36 8.17
C LEU A 20 5.99 -13.27 8.91
N THR A 21 5.80 -12.00 8.53
CA THR A 21 6.42 -10.85 9.21
C THR A 21 6.04 -10.82 10.68
N ARG A 22 4.74 -10.98 11.01
CA ARG A 22 4.27 -11.04 12.41
C ARG A 22 4.86 -12.24 13.15
N THR A 23 4.97 -13.38 12.49
CA THR A 23 5.58 -14.59 13.05
C THR A 23 7.06 -14.37 13.37
N VAL A 24 7.83 -13.77 12.47
CA VAL A 24 9.25 -13.43 12.68
C VAL A 24 9.40 -12.42 13.83
N ARG A 25 8.61 -11.34 13.84
CA ARG A 25 8.63 -10.36 14.94
C ARG A 25 8.33 -11.00 16.28
N LYS A 26 7.29 -11.85 16.36
CA LYS A 26 6.93 -12.55 17.59
C LYS A 26 8.01 -13.54 18.03
N ARG A 27 8.58 -14.31 17.10
CA ARG A 27 9.63 -15.30 17.39
C ARG A 27 10.88 -14.65 17.99
N HIS A 28 11.22 -13.45 17.57
CA HIS A 28 12.41 -12.71 18.03
C HIS A 28 12.10 -11.58 19.01
N ASP A 29 10.88 -11.54 19.55
CA ASP A 29 10.42 -10.54 20.52
C ASP A 29 10.68 -9.07 20.09
N LEU A 30 10.39 -8.77 18.82
CA LEU A 30 10.61 -7.44 18.24
C LEU A 30 9.42 -6.52 18.54
N SER A 31 9.57 -5.59 19.47
CA SER A 31 8.53 -4.62 19.89
C SER A 31 8.73 -3.19 19.35
N GLY A 32 9.90 -2.88 18.76
CA GLY A 32 10.21 -1.56 18.23
C GLY A 32 11.36 -1.59 17.22
N ALA A 33 12.21 -0.57 17.27
CA ALA A 33 13.48 -0.57 16.55
C ALA A 33 14.37 -1.70 17.09
N PHE A 34 14.94 -2.49 16.20
CA PHE A 34 15.81 -3.62 16.52
C PHE A 34 17.14 -3.53 15.76
N ASP A 35 18.11 -4.32 16.19
CA ASP A 35 19.38 -4.51 15.49
C ASP A 35 19.18 -5.47 14.31
N ALA A 36 19.17 -4.92 13.09
CA ALA A 36 18.95 -5.69 11.87
C ALA A 36 20.14 -6.60 11.55
N ASP A 37 21.37 -6.19 11.89
CA ASP A 37 22.57 -6.98 11.68
C ASP A 37 22.53 -8.22 12.58
N ALA A 38 22.24 -8.04 13.87
CA ALA A 38 22.11 -9.16 14.81
C ALA A 38 21.00 -10.14 14.40
N LEU A 39 19.85 -9.63 13.93
CA LEU A 39 18.74 -10.48 13.49
C LEU A 39 19.12 -11.32 12.26
N VAL A 40 19.72 -10.71 11.24
CA VAL A 40 20.12 -11.44 10.01
C VAL A 40 21.24 -12.43 10.31
N ALA A 41 22.16 -12.10 11.20
CA ALA A 41 23.22 -12.99 11.65
C ALA A 41 22.70 -14.26 12.35
N LEU A 42 21.42 -14.34 12.73
CA LEU A 42 20.84 -15.62 13.17
C LEU A 42 20.63 -16.60 12.01
N TYR A 43 20.41 -16.09 10.80
CA TYR A 43 20.01 -16.86 9.63
C TYR A 43 21.12 -17.07 8.61
N ALA A 44 22.08 -16.16 8.52
CA ALA A 44 23.15 -16.20 7.53
C ALA A 44 24.48 -15.72 8.10
N ASP A 45 25.57 -16.12 7.46
CA ASP A 45 26.90 -15.55 7.71
C ASP A 45 27.02 -14.24 6.93
N VAL A 46 27.20 -13.13 7.65
CA VAL A 46 27.21 -11.78 7.05
C VAL A 46 28.65 -11.29 6.93
N THR A 47 29.07 -10.94 5.72
CA THR A 47 30.40 -10.39 5.45
C THR A 47 30.30 -9.12 4.62
N GLU A 48 31.03 -8.08 5.03
CA GLU A 48 31.11 -6.83 4.26
C GLU A 48 32.21 -6.87 3.21
N HIS A 49 31.91 -6.38 2.01
CA HIS A 49 32.88 -6.21 0.95
C HIS A 49 32.73 -4.88 0.24
N GLU A 50 33.81 -4.43 -0.37
CA GLU A 50 33.80 -3.33 -1.32
C GLU A 50 33.65 -3.87 -2.74
N TRP A 51 32.68 -3.36 -3.49
CA TRP A 51 32.54 -3.64 -4.91
C TRP A 51 31.88 -2.46 -5.65
N HIS A 52 32.07 -2.43 -6.96
CA HIS A 52 31.62 -1.34 -7.84
C HIS A 52 30.34 -1.66 -8.62
N PHE A 53 29.75 -2.83 -8.43
CA PHE A 53 28.45 -3.18 -9.01
C PHE A 53 27.34 -2.39 -8.31
N ASP A 54 26.28 -2.07 -9.06
CA ASP A 54 25.13 -1.35 -8.53
C ASP A 54 24.20 -2.25 -7.70
N CYS A 55 24.73 -3.01 -6.76
CA CYS A 55 24.00 -3.97 -5.95
C CYS A 55 24.40 -3.76 -4.48
N ASP A 56 23.44 -3.82 -3.56
CA ASP A 56 23.71 -3.59 -2.14
C ASP A 56 24.04 -4.87 -1.39
N ALA A 57 23.53 -6.02 -1.85
CA ALA A 57 23.72 -7.30 -1.21
C ALA A 57 23.63 -8.46 -2.19
N VAL A 58 24.44 -9.49 -1.94
CA VAL A 58 24.42 -10.74 -2.69
C VAL A 58 24.25 -11.90 -1.72
N LEU A 59 23.19 -12.68 -1.92
CA LEU A 59 22.89 -13.84 -1.10
C LEU A 59 23.29 -15.13 -1.83
N VAL A 60 24.13 -15.93 -1.18
CA VAL A 60 24.68 -17.18 -1.75
C VAL A 60 24.37 -18.35 -0.83
N GLY A 61 24.04 -19.51 -1.42
CA GLY A 61 23.85 -20.75 -0.68
C GLY A 61 22.44 -20.93 -0.08
N LEU A 62 21.44 -20.24 -0.62
CA LEU A 62 20.04 -20.50 -0.30
C LEU A 62 19.70 -21.98 -0.54
N GLY A 63 19.23 -22.66 0.50
CA GLY A 63 18.80 -24.07 0.45
C GLY A 63 19.91 -25.12 0.54
N THR A 64 21.20 -24.73 0.62
CA THR A 64 22.34 -25.67 0.67
C THR A 64 23.05 -25.70 2.02
N GLY A 65 22.46 -25.12 3.06
CA GLY A 65 23.05 -25.00 4.41
C GLY A 65 22.79 -23.61 5.01
N ARG A 66 23.75 -23.12 5.81
CA ARG A 66 23.75 -21.75 6.31
C ARG A 66 24.18 -20.79 5.17
N PRO A 67 23.30 -19.89 4.69
CA PRO A 67 23.62 -19.01 3.58
C PRO A 67 24.67 -17.97 3.96
N HIS A 68 25.38 -17.45 2.96
CA HIS A 68 26.30 -16.33 3.10
C HIS A 68 25.70 -15.08 2.48
N LEU A 69 25.58 -14.03 3.27
CA LEU A 69 25.18 -12.71 2.85
C LEU A 69 26.42 -11.83 2.70
N TYR A 70 26.73 -11.47 1.46
CA TYR A 70 27.71 -10.45 1.17
C TYR A 70 27.01 -9.11 1.13
N LEU A 71 27.48 -8.14 1.91
CA LEU A 71 26.89 -6.81 1.99
C LEU A 71 27.89 -5.77 1.47
N ARG A 72 27.42 -4.85 0.64
CA ARG A 72 28.24 -3.74 0.17
C ARG A 72 28.61 -2.86 1.35
N ARG A 73 29.88 -2.53 1.49
CA ARG A 73 30.34 -1.52 2.46
C ARG A 73 29.79 -0.16 2.05
N LEU A 74 28.77 0.29 2.78
CA LEU A 74 28.16 1.61 2.60
C LEU A 74 28.80 2.62 3.55
N ALA A 75 28.80 3.90 3.16
CA ALA A 75 29.20 4.98 4.07
C ALA A 75 28.31 5.02 5.32
N ALA A 76 28.86 5.44 6.47
CA ALA A 76 28.16 5.48 7.76
C ALA A 76 26.84 6.28 7.71
N SER A 77 26.74 7.29 6.84
CA SER A 77 25.52 8.05 6.55
C SER A 77 24.37 7.22 5.95
N SER A 78 24.61 5.95 5.64
CA SER A 78 23.67 5.04 4.94
C SER A 78 23.06 3.98 5.87
N SER A 79 23.08 4.18 7.19
CA SER A 79 22.56 3.22 8.18
C SER A 79 21.12 2.79 7.91
N ARG A 80 20.26 3.72 7.48
CA ARG A 80 18.86 3.44 7.08
C ARG A 80 18.75 2.55 5.84
N ARG A 81 19.63 2.76 4.84
CA ARG A 81 19.71 1.92 3.64
C ARG A 81 20.15 0.52 4.01
N ARG A 82 21.21 0.40 4.83
CA ARG A 82 21.68 -0.87 5.38
C ARG A 82 20.58 -1.64 6.10
N ARG A 83 19.86 -0.99 7.02
CA ARG A 83 18.73 -1.62 7.75
C ARG A 83 17.68 -2.18 6.80
N PHE A 84 17.34 -1.42 5.75
CA PHE A 84 16.39 -1.88 4.74
C PHE A 84 16.94 -3.05 3.93
N THR A 85 18.19 -2.97 3.45
CA THR A 85 18.88 -4.07 2.76
C THR A 85 18.83 -5.35 3.59
N LEU A 86 19.24 -5.29 4.85
CA LEU A 86 19.22 -6.44 5.76
C LEU A 86 17.81 -7.01 5.96
N GLY A 87 16.80 -6.16 6.13
CA GLY A 87 15.41 -6.60 6.20
C GLY A 87 14.93 -7.29 4.92
N HIS A 88 15.36 -6.81 3.76
CA HIS A 88 15.05 -7.37 2.45
C HIS A 88 15.71 -8.74 2.25
N GLU A 89 17.00 -8.86 2.55
CA GLU A 89 17.71 -10.15 2.50
C GLU A 89 17.14 -11.16 3.49
N LEU A 90 16.74 -10.71 4.68
CA LEU A 90 16.03 -11.57 5.62
C LEU A 90 14.74 -12.12 5.02
N GLY A 91 14.02 -11.31 4.23
CA GLY A 91 12.86 -11.76 3.46
C GLY A 91 13.21 -12.95 2.56
N HIS A 92 14.27 -12.86 1.77
CA HIS A 92 14.74 -13.99 0.95
C HIS A 92 15.15 -15.22 1.77
N LEU A 93 15.71 -15.02 2.95
CA LEU A 93 16.10 -16.12 3.85
C LEU A 93 14.91 -16.84 4.49
N VAL A 94 13.85 -16.12 4.84
CA VAL A 94 12.75 -16.66 5.66
C VAL A 94 11.46 -16.94 4.91
N ILE A 95 11.28 -16.39 3.71
CA ILE A 95 10.10 -16.67 2.87
C ILE A 95 10.27 -18.06 2.23
N PRO A 96 9.47 -19.08 2.62
CA PRO A 96 9.74 -20.47 2.25
C PRO A 96 9.66 -20.78 0.75
N TRP A 97 8.96 -19.95 -0.02
CA TRP A 97 8.79 -20.09 -1.48
C TRP A 97 9.74 -19.20 -2.29
N HIS A 98 10.71 -18.56 -1.65
CA HIS A 98 11.84 -17.96 -2.35
C HIS A 98 12.85 -19.07 -2.70
N LEU A 99 13.22 -19.18 -3.97
CA LEU A 99 14.06 -20.25 -4.51
C LEU A 99 15.16 -19.65 -5.41
N GLY A 100 16.37 -20.20 -5.36
CA GLY A 100 17.46 -19.86 -6.29
C GLY A 100 18.51 -18.88 -5.74
N ARG A 101 19.35 -18.33 -6.63
CA ARG A 101 20.32 -17.27 -6.34
C ARG A 101 19.65 -15.92 -6.57
N THR A 102 19.69 -15.03 -5.58
CA THR A 102 19.22 -13.64 -5.71
C THR A 102 20.42 -12.71 -5.52
N ALA A 103 20.79 -11.99 -6.58
CA ALA A 103 21.63 -10.80 -6.48
C ALA A 103 20.68 -9.62 -6.38
N CYS A 104 20.74 -8.87 -5.27
CA CYS A 104 19.64 -8.00 -4.87
C CYS A 104 20.05 -6.52 -4.90
N HIS A 105 19.18 -5.71 -5.47
CA HIS A 105 19.32 -4.25 -5.45
C HIS A 105 18.46 -3.72 -4.30
N ALA A 106 19.06 -3.26 -3.20
CA ALA A 106 18.27 -2.60 -2.15
C ALA A 106 17.89 -1.18 -2.62
N LEU A 107 16.83 -1.12 -3.42
CA LEU A 107 16.13 0.07 -3.89
C LEU A 107 17.02 1.13 -4.56
N SER A 108 17.44 0.85 -5.80
CA SER A 108 17.43 1.87 -6.85
C SER A 108 16.06 1.78 -7.52
N PHE A 109 15.17 2.75 -7.30
CA PHE A 109 13.84 2.77 -7.94
C PHE A 109 13.92 2.98 -9.47
N GLU A 110 15.13 3.12 -10.02
CA GLU A 110 15.44 3.00 -11.46
C GLU A 110 15.18 1.57 -11.96
N ASP A 111 15.23 0.57 -11.06
CA ASP A 111 14.86 -0.81 -11.32
C ASP A 111 13.47 -1.15 -10.77
N ALA A 112 12.46 -0.32 -11.09
CA ALA A 112 11.14 -0.91 -11.32
C ALA A 112 11.35 -2.13 -12.25
N PRO A 113 10.61 -3.25 -12.13
CA PRO A 113 10.90 -4.50 -12.84
C PRO A 113 10.63 -4.35 -14.36
N ASN A 114 11.49 -3.59 -15.01
CA ASN A 114 11.67 -3.40 -16.42
C ASN A 114 13.02 -3.99 -16.86
N GLN A 115 13.72 -4.70 -15.97
CA GLN A 115 14.60 -5.78 -16.41
C GLN A 115 13.71 -6.79 -17.13
N SER A 116 13.72 -6.61 -18.45
CA SER A 116 12.91 -7.28 -19.45
C SER A 116 13.38 -8.72 -19.57
N THR A 117 13.22 -9.52 -18.51
CA THR A 117 13.32 -10.97 -18.62
C THR A 117 11.93 -11.48 -19.02
N SER A 118 11.65 -11.37 -20.31
CA SER A 118 10.47 -11.96 -20.93
C SER A 118 10.46 -13.46 -20.64
N GLY A 119 9.53 -13.93 -19.79
CA GLY A 119 9.37 -15.34 -19.45
C GLY A 119 8.89 -15.57 -18.01
N ALA A 120 8.47 -16.79 -17.70
CA ALA A 120 7.96 -17.16 -16.37
C ALA A 120 9.01 -16.98 -15.26
N ALA A 121 10.29 -17.19 -15.57
CA ALA A 121 11.39 -17.01 -14.62
C ALA A 121 11.56 -15.53 -14.18
N GLY A 122 11.50 -14.59 -15.13
CA GLY A 122 11.59 -13.16 -14.82
C GLY A 122 10.43 -12.65 -13.97
N GLN A 123 9.21 -13.12 -14.26
CA GLN A 123 8.03 -12.81 -13.46
C GLN A 123 8.12 -13.35 -12.03
N GLN A 124 8.70 -14.54 -11.86
CA GLN A 124 8.92 -15.15 -10.56
C GLN A 124 9.96 -14.38 -9.74
N ILE A 125 11.08 -13.98 -10.34
CA ILE A 125 12.10 -13.14 -9.67
C ILE A 125 11.47 -11.82 -9.25
N ALA A 126 10.79 -11.12 -10.17
CA ALA A 126 10.15 -9.85 -9.86
C ALA A 126 9.08 -9.98 -8.75
N LYS A 127 8.43 -11.15 -8.62
CA LYS A 127 7.51 -11.45 -7.52
C LYS A 127 8.26 -11.59 -6.19
N GLN A 128 9.35 -12.36 -6.15
CA GLN A 128 10.15 -12.56 -4.95
C GLN A 128 10.76 -11.23 -4.46
N GLU A 129 11.29 -10.39 -5.35
CA GLU A 129 11.82 -9.07 -5.00
C GLU A 129 10.75 -8.15 -4.38
N ARG A 130 9.53 -8.18 -4.92
CA ARG A 130 8.39 -7.44 -4.35
C ARG A 130 8.01 -7.99 -2.98
N GLU A 131 7.95 -9.30 -2.82
CA GLU A 131 7.61 -9.96 -1.55
C GLU A 131 8.66 -9.69 -0.46
N ALA A 132 9.96 -9.72 -0.79
CA ALA A 132 11.05 -9.36 0.12
C ALA A 132 11.00 -7.88 0.50
N THR A 133 10.69 -7.01 -0.45
CA THR A 133 10.48 -5.56 -0.20
C THR A 133 9.29 -5.31 0.74
N GLU A 134 8.16 -5.99 0.51
CA GLU A 134 6.98 -5.92 1.37
C GLU A 134 7.28 -6.45 2.77
N PHE A 135 7.99 -7.57 2.87
CA PHE A 135 8.46 -8.14 4.13
C PHE A 135 9.35 -7.17 4.90
N ALA A 136 10.39 -6.61 4.27
CA ALA A 136 11.34 -5.69 4.90
C ALA A 136 10.64 -4.44 5.45
N SER A 137 9.74 -3.86 4.66
CA SER A 137 8.97 -2.68 5.04
C SER A 137 8.07 -2.96 6.24
N ALA A 138 7.33 -4.07 6.22
CA ALA A 138 6.45 -4.46 7.32
C ALA A 138 7.22 -4.93 8.57
N LEU A 139 8.42 -5.49 8.38
CA LEU A 139 9.31 -5.88 9.47
C LEU A 139 9.84 -4.65 10.19
N LEU A 140 10.26 -3.62 9.47
CA LEU A 140 10.83 -2.40 10.04
C LEU A 140 9.76 -1.45 10.60
N VAL A 141 8.62 -1.33 9.91
CA VAL A 141 7.48 -0.49 10.31
C VAL A 141 6.24 -1.38 10.39
N PRO A 142 6.06 -2.13 11.48
CA PRO A 142 4.91 -3.01 11.66
C PRO A 142 3.60 -2.21 11.77
N HIS A 143 2.53 -2.83 11.27
CA HIS A 143 1.21 -2.21 11.22
C HIS A 143 0.67 -1.77 12.58
N ASP A 144 0.96 -2.53 13.64
CA ASP A 144 0.47 -2.22 14.99
C ASP A 144 1.06 -0.90 15.51
N LEU A 145 2.29 -0.56 15.12
CA LEU A 145 2.90 0.72 15.45
C LEU A 145 2.22 1.89 14.71
N LEU A 146 1.80 1.67 13.46
CA LEU A 146 1.03 2.67 12.71
C LEU A 146 -0.35 2.91 13.32
N ILE A 147 -1.01 1.84 13.80
CA ILE A 147 -2.29 1.96 14.52
C ILE A 147 -2.10 2.76 15.81
N MET A 148 -1.13 2.39 16.65
CA MET A 148 -0.88 3.10 17.91
C MET A 148 -0.54 4.58 17.68
N ALA A 149 0.27 4.89 16.68
CA ALA A 149 0.58 6.26 16.31
C ALA A 149 -0.67 7.03 15.83
N ALA A 150 -1.53 6.40 15.01
CA ALA A 150 -2.75 7.02 14.54
C ALA A 150 -3.77 7.24 15.68
N GLU A 151 -3.98 6.27 16.57
CA GLU A 151 -4.95 6.35 17.67
C GLU A 151 -4.75 7.55 18.60
N GLN A 152 -3.52 8.05 18.68
CA GLN A 152 -3.12 9.09 19.62
C GLN A 152 -2.90 10.44 18.93
N SER A 153 -3.03 10.52 17.61
CA SER A 153 -2.44 11.63 16.86
C SER A 153 -3.18 11.98 15.57
N THR A 154 -2.83 13.13 14.99
CA THR A 154 -3.29 13.55 13.66
C THR A 154 -2.60 12.74 12.55
N LEU A 155 -3.08 12.88 11.31
CA LEU A 155 -2.41 12.31 10.14
C LEU A 155 -0.97 12.82 9.99
N GLN A 156 -0.73 14.09 10.30
CA GLN A 156 0.62 14.67 10.27
C GLN A 156 1.52 14.03 11.33
N ASP A 157 1.00 13.86 12.55
CA ASP A 157 1.76 13.22 13.62
C ASP A 157 2.10 11.76 13.29
N LEU A 158 1.18 11.00 12.66
CA LEU A 158 1.47 9.65 12.16
C LEU A 158 2.67 9.65 11.21
N PHE A 159 2.79 10.66 10.36
CA PHE A 159 3.91 10.80 9.44
C PHE A 159 5.20 11.19 10.14
N ASP A 160 5.15 12.09 11.12
CA ASP A 160 6.31 12.49 11.90
C ASP A 160 6.86 11.31 12.74
N HIS A 161 5.99 10.40 13.20
CA HIS A 161 6.39 9.15 13.85
C HIS A 161 7.16 8.19 12.93
N LEU A 162 7.03 8.29 11.59
CA LEU A 162 7.77 7.41 10.69
C LEU A 162 9.28 7.61 10.77
N ASP A 163 9.75 8.85 10.97
CA ASP A 163 11.18 9.13 11.07
C ASP A 163 11.79 8.55 12.37
N ALA A 164 10.99 8.46 13.43
CA ALA A 164 11.39 7.89 14.72
C ALA A 164 11.79 6.39 14.61
N TYR A 165 11.30 5.67 13.60
CA TYR A 165 11.68 4.26 13.37
C TYR A 165 13.05 4.09 12.70
N ASN A 166 13.74 5.19 12.38
CA ASN A 166 15.05 5.18 11.73
C ASN A 166 15.08 4.30 10.47
N VAL A 167 14.07 4.51 9.61
CA VAL A 167 13.90 3.80 8.33
C VAL A 167 14.20 4.73 7.17
N SER A 168 14.51 4.16 6.00
CA SER A 168 14.61 4.95 4.78
C SER A 168 13.22 5.49 4.40
N THR A 169 13.19 6.63 3.69
CA THR A 169 11.94 7.21 3.17
C THR A 169 11.09 6.17 2.45
N MET A 170 11.73 5.34 1.62
CA MET A 170 11.01 4.32 0.86
C MET A 170 10.38 3.25 1.77
N ALA A 171 11.15 2.75 2.75
CA ALA A 171 10.66 1.73 3.67
C ALA A 171 9.45 2.21 4.47
N GLY A 172 9.51 3.45 4.97
CA GLY A 172 8.39 4.08 5.69
C GLY A 172 7.17 4.29 4.79
N LEU A 173 7.37 4.83 3.57
CA LEU A 173 6.26 5.06 2.64
C LEU A 173 5.62 3.77 2.11
N LEU A 174 6.39 2.69 1.92
CA LEU A 174 5.85 1.38 1.54
C LEU A 174 4.99 0.75 2.64
N ALA A 175 5.37 0.93 3.91
CA ALA A 175 4.57 0.45 5.03
C ALA A 175 3.30 1.27 5.15
N LEU A 176 3.45 2.60 5.10
CA LEU A 176 2.36 3.55 5.22
C LEU A 176 1.33 3.39 4.10
N ARG A 177 1.75 3.35 2.83
CA ARG A 177 0.81 3.20 1.70
C ARG A 177 -0.04 1.93 1.82
N ASN A 178 0.53 0.87 2.41
CA ASN A 178 -0.14 -0.41 2.57
C ASN A 178 -1.06 -0.41 3.79
N ALA A 179 -0.94 0.55 4.70
CA ALA A 179 -1.87 0.75 5.81
C ALA A 179 -3.00 1.72 5.44
N LEU A 180 -2.78 2.65 4.51
CA LEU A 180 -3.75 3.68 4.17
C LEU A 180 -4.90 3.22 3.25
N LEU A 181 -6.05 3.88 3.39
CA LEU A 181 -7.15 3.83 2.43
C LEU A 181 -6.72 4.34 1.04
N PRO A 182 -7.46 3.99 -0.03
CA PRO A 182 -7.29 4.64 -1.33
C PRO A 182 -7.42 6.16 -1.22
N GLY A 183 -6.72 6.89 -2.09
CA GLY A 183 -6.75 8.35 -2.20
C GLY A 183 -5.42 9.04 -1.86
N PHE A 184 -4.46 8.34 -1.26
CA PHE A 184 -3.20 8.95 -0.84
C PHE A 184 -2.15 8.87 -1.96
N VAL A 185 -1.49 10.02 -2.20
CA VAL A 185 -0.36 10.16 -3.12
C VAL A 185 0.81 10.79 -2.37
N PHE A 186 1.98 10.19 -2.46
CA PHE A 186 3.24 10.67 -1.91
C PHE A 186 4.19 11.03 -3.04
N VAL A 187 4.81 12.21 -2.92
CA VAL A 187 5.78 12.72 -3.87
C VAL A 187 7.05 13.13 -3.11
N PHE A 188 8.19 12.59 -3.52
CA PHE A 188 9.50 12.88 -2.92
C PHE A 188 10.59 12.82 -4.00
N SER A 189 11.77 13.37 -3.72
CA SER A 189 12.88 13.39 -4.69
C SER A 189 14.09 12.62 -4.18
N ASN A 190 14.78 11.95 -5.11
CA ASN A 190 16.11 11.38 -4.92
C ASN A 190 16.93 11.60 -6.19
N GLY A 191 17.19 12.86 -6.55
CA GLY A 191 17.70 13.25 -7.87
C GLY A 191 16.57 13.40 -8.89
N GLU A 192 15.68 12.41 -8.96
CA GLU A 192 14.43 12.46 -9.73
C GLU A 192 13.20 12.41 -8.82
N GLU A 193 12.08 12.91 -9.34
CA GLU A 193 10.80 12.88 -8.63
C GLU A 193 10.19 11.47 -8.65
N ARG A 194 9.80 10.98 -7.47
CA ARG A 194 9.22 9.67 -7.25
C ARG A 194 7.81 9.82 -6.70
N TRP A 195 6.92 8.95 -7.18
CA TRP A 195 5.51 8.96 -6.89
C TRP A 195 5.11 7.60 -6.30
N LEU A 196 4.37 7.62 -5.20
CA LEU A 196 3.86 6.42 -4.56
C LEU A 196 2.40 6.64 -4.15
N MET A 197 1.52 5.68 -4.42
CA MET A 197 0.10 5.82 -4.12
C MET A 197 -0.39 4.71 -3.19
N SER A 198 -1.34 4.97 -2.31
CA SER A 198 -2.00 3.89 -1.58
C SER A 198 -2.74 2.96 -2.56
N PRO A 199 -2.77 1.64 -2.32
CA PRO A 199 -3.43 0.67 -3.21
C PRO A 199 -4.88 1.06 -3.51
N GLY A 200 -5.27 0.92 -4.77
CA GLY A 200 -6.63 1.28 -5.21
C GLY A 200 -6.82 2.77 -5.51
N SER A 201 -5.79 3.61 -5.35
CA SER A 201 -5.84 5.00 -5.81
C SER A 201 -5.61 5.11 -7.30
N SER A 202 -6.25 6.12 -7.89
CA SER A 202 -6.02 6.58 -9.26
C SER A 202 -5.71 8.07 -9.25
N LEU A 203 -4.85 8.49 -10.19
CA LEU A 203 -4.63 9.91 -10.42
C LEU A 203 -5.75 10.45 -11.32
N PRO A 204 -6.31 11.63 -11.00
CA PRO A 204 -7.23 12.32 -11.88
C PRO A 204 -6.60 12.56 -13.25
N ALA A 205 -7.43 12.52 -14.31
CA ALA A 205 -6.98 12.76 -15.67
C ALA A 205 -6.25 14.12 -15.75
N GLY A 206 -5.02 14.10 -16.28
CA GLY A 206 -4.20 15.29 -16.42
C GLY A 206 -3.49 15.75 -15.14
N ALA A 207 -3.60 15.06 -14.00
CA ALA A 207 -2.79 15.33 -12.80
C ALA A 207 -1.49 14.51 -12.74
N SER A 208 -1.31 13.58 -13.69
CA SER A 208 -0.11 12.74 -13.80
C SER A 208 1.14 13.60 -14.00
N GLY A 209 2.07 13.53 -13.07
CA GLY A 209 3.39 14.18 -13.18
C GLY A 209 3.44 15.65 -12.78
N SER A 210 2.40 16.20 -12.13
CA SER A 210 2.42 17.58 -11.63
C SER A 210 1.87 17.72 -10.22
N ARG A 211 2.74 18.07 -9.28
CA ARG A 211 2.37 18.46 -7.90
C ARG A 211 1.35 19.60 -7.87
N ARG A 212 1.46 20.55 -8.80
CA ARG A 212 0.55 21.70 -8.88
C ARG A 212 -0.87 21.29 -9.25
N GLN A 213 -1.01 20.28 -10.13
CA GLN A 213 -2.32 19.77 -10.49
C GLN A 213 -2.91 18.92 -9.37
N LEU A 214 -2.09 18.10 -8.69
CA LEU A 214 -2.52 17.39 -7.48
C LEU A 214 -3.03 18.35 -6.41
N ALA A 215 -2.29 19.42 -6.11
CA ALA A 215 -2.69 20.41 -5.11
C ALA A 215 -4.05 21.08 -5.40
N ARG A 216 -4.50 21.11 -6.67
CA ARG A 216 -5.80 21.69 -7.04
C ARG A 216 -6.97 20.73 -6.85
N VAL A 217 -6.71 19.43 -6.90
CA VAL A 217 -7.74 18.38 -6.84
C VAL A 217 -7.69 17.59 -5.52
N ALA A 218 -6.65 17.81 -4.72
CA ALA A 218 -6.51 17.22 -3.40
C ALA A 218 -7.51 17.86 -2.43
N HIS A 219 -8.18 17.02 -1.66
CA HIS A 219 -9.01 17.44 -0.54
C HIS A 219 -8.14 17.92 0.63
N ASP A 220 -7.01 17.26 0.85
CA ASP A 220 -6.04 17.62 1.89
C ASP A 220 -4.62 17.38 1.39
N MET A 221 -3.65 18.12 1.92
CA MET A 221 -2.24 17.99 1.54
C MET A 221 -1.31 18.53 2.61
N GLY A 222 -0.08 18.03 2.61
CA GLY A 222 0.94 18.50 3.52
C GLY A 222 2.33 17.99 3.15
N ALA A 223 3.25 18.11 4.09
CA ALA A 223 4.59 17.59 3.94
C ALA A 223 5.17 17.15 5.29
N PHE A 224 6.05 16.16 5.26
CA PHE A 224 6.80 15.68 6.42
C PHE A 224 8.22 15.31 6.00
N GLU A 225 9.10 15.16 6.99
CA GLU A 225 10.44 14.64 6.79
C GLU A 225 10.47 13.15 7.15
N CYS A 226 11.05 12.31 6.29
CA CYS A 226 11.22 10.90 6.58
C CYS A 226 12.51 10.40 5.95
N GLY A 227 13.39 9.80 6.74
CA GLY A 227 14.67 9.29 6.28
C GLY A 227 15.60 10.39 5.77
N GLY A 228 15.45 11.63 6.28
CA GLY A 228 16.20 12.81 5.82
C GLY A 228 15.74 13.36 4.47
N ARG A 229 14.52 13.02 4.03
CA ARG A 229 13.93 13.56 2.81
C ARG A 229 12.56 14.16 3.10
N ARG A 230 12.31 15.29 2.44
CA ARG A 230 11.00 15.91 2.41
C ARG A 230 10.05 15.11 1.51
N VAL A 231 8.95 14.64 2.09
CA VAL A 231 7.85 13.99 1.38
C VAL A 231 6.66 14.93 1.37
N GLN A 232 6.10 15.16 0.19
CA GLN A 232 4.80 15.79 0.05
C GLN A 232 3.72 14.72 -0.06
N TRP A 233 2.59 14.94 0.59
CA TRP A 233 1.46 14.04 0.53
C TRP A 233 0.20 14.78 0.11
N PHE A 234 -0.67 14.06 -0.58
CA PHE A 234 -1.97 14.53 -1.05
C PHE A 234 -3.00 13.45 -0.73
N ASN A 235 -4.11 13.84 -0.13
CA ASN A 235 -5.30 13.02 -0.02
C ASN A 235 -6.34 13.50 -1.04
N LEU A 236 -6.61 12.66 -2.02
CA LEU A 236 -7.55 12.94 -3.10
C LEU A 236 -8.99 12.58 -2.74
N ASN A 237 -9.22 11.89 -1.63
CA ASN A 237 -10.55 11.46 -1.22
C ASN A 237 -11.07 12.32 -0.07
N GLU A 238 -12.27 12.84 -0.25
CA GLU A 238 -13.05 13.41 0.84
C GLU A 238 -13.55 12.27 1.74
N SER A 239 -13.30 12.38 3.04
CA SER A 239 -13.93 11.51 4.04
C SER A 239 -15.33 12.03 4.34
N THR A 240 -16.21 12.06 3.35
CA THR A 240 -17.59 12.50 3.56
C THR A 240 -18.37 11.44 4.32
N THR A 241 -18.79 11.78 5.53
CA THR A 241 -19.86 11.07 6.23
C THR A 241 -21.17 11.42 5.55
N PHE A 242 -21.65 10.53 4.68
CA PHE A 242 -22.98 10.65 4.08
C PHE A 242 -24.02 10.10 5.06
N GLU A 243 -25.07 10.86 5.34
CA GLU A 243 -26.23 10.35 6.07
C GLU A 243 -27.12 9.56 5.11
N LEU A 244 -27.50 8.35 5.50
CA LEU A 244 -28.43 7.55 4.71
C LEU A 244 -29.76 8.27 4.65
N VAL A 245 -30.21 8.57 3.44
CA VAL A 245 -31.62 8.86 3.19
C VAL A 245 -32.37 7.52 3.28
N ASP A 246 -33.44 7.50 4.06
CA ASP A 246 -34.34 6.35 4.10
C ASP A 246 -34.97 6.16 2.71
N ASP A 247 -34.77 4.99 2.13
CA ASP A 247 -35.13 4.71 0.75
C ASP A 247 -35.54 3.24 0.61
N GLU A 248 -36.74 3.00 0.10
CA GLU A 248 -37.32 1.65 0.05
C GLU A 248 -36.77 0.79 -1.10
N ARG A 249 -36.09 1.38 -2.08
CA ARG A 249 -35.58 0.69 -3.28
C ARG A 249 -34.51 -0.32 -2.89
N GLY A 250 -34.34 -1.39 -3.65
CA GLY A 250 -33.19 -2.28 -3.49
C GLY A 250 -31.88 -1.65 -3.98
N THR A 251 -30.72 -2.10 -3.48
CA THR A 251 -29.39 -1.61 -3.91
C THR A 251 -29.20 -1.68 -5.44
N SER A 252 -29.68 -2.74 -6.08
CA SER A 252 -29.63 -2.88 -7.55
C SER A 252 -30.56 -1.90 -8.28
N GLU A 253 -31.68 -1.53 -7.67
CA GLU A 253 -32.66 -0.59 -8.25
C GLU A 253 -32.12 0.83 -8.21
N ILE A 254 -31.45 1.21 -7.11
CA ILE A 254 -30.78 2.50 -6.96
C ILE A 254 -29.74 2.72 -8.06
N LEU A 255 -28.86 1.73 -8.32
CA LEU A 255 -27.89 1.85 -9.42
C LEU A 255 -28.57 1.95 -10.78
N ARG A 256 -29.65 1.19 -11.02
CA ARG A 256 -30.41 1.28 -12.26
C ARG A 256 -31.04 2.66 -12.43
N SER A 257 -31.51 3.27 -11.35
CA SER A 257 -32.06 4.64 -11.34
C SER A 257 -30.99 5.66 -11.77
N ALA A 258 -29.79 5.61 -11.16
CA ALA A 258 -28.67 6.48 -11.53
C ALA A 258 -28.28 6.36 -13.03
N ILE A 259 -28.32 5.13 -13.58
CA ILE A 259 -28.01 4.87 -14.99
C ILE A 259 -29.16 5.35 -15.90
N ALA A 260 -30.41 5.10 -15.51
CA ALA A 260 -31.60 5.45 -16.30
C ALA A 260 -31.76 6.97 -16.46
N ALA A 261 -31.34 7.75 -15.46
CA ALA A 261 -31.32 9.22 -15.51
C ALA A 261 -30.53 9.77 -16.72
N GLN A 262 -29.58 9.01 -17.25
CA GLN A 262 -28.70 9.42 -18.35
C GLN A 262 -29.23 9.08 -19.75
N ARG A 263 -30.42 8.46 -19.86
CA ARG A 263 -31.09 8.13 -21.13
C ARG A 263 -30.24 7.31 -22.12
N PHE A 264 -29.40 6.41 -21.61
CA PHE A 264 -28.71 5.41 -22.44
C PHE A 264 -29.70 4.40 -23.03
N ASP A 265 -29.34 3.75 -24.14
CA ASP A 265 -30.07 2.59 -24.64
C ASP A 265 -29.94 1.39 -23.69
N ASP A 266 -30.89 0.44 -23.77
CA ASP A 266 -30.96 -0.72 -22.87
C ASP A 266 -29.68 -1.56 -22.85
N THR A 267 -28.99 -1.67 -23.99
CA THR A 267 -27.76 -2.48 -24.10
C THR A 267 -26.62 -1.80 -23.35
N THR A 268 -26.44 -0.50 -23.56
CA THR A 268 -25.44 0.31 -22.86
C THR A 268 -25.73 0.36 -21.36
N ALA A 269 -26.99 0.59 -20.96
CA ALA A 269 -27.40 0.63 -19.56
C ALA A 269 -27.10 -0.70 -18.84
N LYS A 270 -27.43 -1.84 -19.46
CA LYS A 270 -27.14 -3.17 -18.91
C LYS A 270 -25.64 -3.42 -18.76
N ARG A 271 -24.84 -3.01 -19.76
CA ARG A 271 -23.37 -3.15 -19.72
C ARG A 271 -22.76 -2.31 -18.60
N LEU A 272 -23.21 -1.06 -18.43
CA LEU A 272 -22.76 -0.18 -17.35
C LEU A 272 -23.12 -0.74 -15.98
N PHE A 273 -24.34 -1.24 -15.81
CA PHE A 273 -24.78 -1.88 -14.56
C PHE A 273 -23.86 -3.05 -14.18
N MET A 274 -23.60 -3.97 -15.12
CA MET A 274 -22.71 -5.10 -14.87
C MET A 274 -21.28 -4.67 -14.57
N LEU A 275 -20.77 -3.68 -15.30
CA LEU A 275 -19.42 -3.15 -15.12
C LEU A 275 -19.24 -2.54 -13.73
N ILE A 276 -20.11 -1.61 -13.35
CA ILE A 276 -20.06 -0.90 -12.07
C ILE A 276 -20.18 -1.89 -10.92
N ASN A 277 -21.19 -2.77 -10.97
CA ASN A 277 -21.40 -3.76 -9.92
C ASN A 277 -20.21 -4.73 -9.82
N GLY A 278 -19.64 -5.15 -10.95
CA GLY A 278 -18.45 -6.00 -11.00
C GLY A 278 -17.20 -5.33 -10.42
N ILE A 279 -16.97 -4.05 -10.72
CA ILE A 279 -15.84 -3.27 -10.17
C ILE A 279 -16.00 -3.12 -8.66
N VAL A 280 -17.15 -2.63 -8.20
CA VAL A 280 -17.40 -2.36 -6.77
C VAL A 280 -17.33 -3.65 -5.98
N ALA A 281 -18.06 -4.71 -6.38
CA ALA A 281 -18.02 -6.00 -5.68
C ALA A 281 -16.62 -6.64 -5.74
N GLY A 282 -15.92 -6.54 -6.88
CA GLY A 282 -14.57 -7.08 -7.05
C GLY A 282 -13.53 -6.38 -6.17
N LYS A 283 -13.70 -5.09 -5.90
CA LYS A 283 -12.84 -4.33 -4.98
C LYS A 283 -13.21 -4.61 -3.54
N LEU A 284 -14.51 -4.59 -3.21
CA LEU A 284 -15.00 -4.84 -1.85
C LEU A 284 -14.81 -6.29 -1.37
N SER A 285 -14.70 -7.25 -2.28
CA SER A 285 -14.40 -8.64 -1.91
C SER A 285 -12.94 -8.84 -1.48
N LYS A 286 -12.02 -7.99 -1.96
CA LYS A 286 -10.57 -8.08 -1.72
C LYS A 286 -10.08 -7.10 -0.68
N ASP A 287 -10.92 -6.16 -0.26
CA ASP A 287 -10.55 -5.11 0.65
C ASP A 287 -10.55 -5.57 2.11
N ARG A 288 -9.96 -4.75 2.98
CA ARG A 288 -9.78 -5.05 4.40
C ARG A 288 -10.69 -4.26 5.33
N ALA A 289 -11.55 -3.38 4.82
CA ALA A 289 -12.37 -2.43 5.57
C ALA A 289 -13.05 -3.07 6.78
N ALA A 290 -12.86 -2.46 7.94
CA ALA A 290 -13.54 -2.81 9.19
C ALA A 290 -14.83 -2.02 9.38
N THR A 291 -14.95 -0.85 8.75
CA THR A 291 -16.11 0.05 8.90
C THR A 291 -16.76 0.33 7.55
N THR A 292 -18.02 0.76 7.61
CA THR A 292 -18.77 1.18 6.42
C THR A 292 -18.05 2.33 5.71
N ASP A 293 -17.51 3.29 6.43
CA ASP A 293 -16.81 4.45 5.85
C ASP A 293 -15.55 4.03 5.08
N GLN A 294 -14.80 3.06 5.61
CA GLN A 294 -13.63 2.51 4.92
C GLN A 294 -14.06 1.78 3.63
N ALA A 295 -15.10 0.95 3.70
CA ALA A 295 -15.62 0.24 2.54
C ALA A 295 -16.15 1.22 1.48
N LEU A 296 -16.85 2.28 1.90
CA LEU A 296 -17.32 3.34 1.02
C LEU A 296 -16.15 4.08 0.34
N SER A 297 -15.11 4.44 1.09
CA SER A 297 -13.91 5.08 0.52
C SER A 297 -13.25 4.20 -0.55
N ILE A 298 -13.20 2.89 -0.31
CA ILE A 298 -12.68 1.92 -1.28
C ILE A 298 -13.57 1.81 -2.52
N ALA A 299 -14.89 1.73 -2.33
CA ALA A 299 -15.86 1.64 -3.42
C ALA A 299 -15.84 2.91 -4.29
N ARG A 300 -15.82 4.09 -3.67
CA ARG A 300 -15.66 5.38 -4.35
C ARG A 300 -14.33 5.46 -5.10
N GLY A 301 -13.21 5.17 -4.45
CA GLY A 301 -11.89 5.17 -5.08
C GLY A 301 -11.80 4.26 -6.29
N ALA A 302 -12.50 3.12 -6.27
CA ALA A 302 -12.53 2.17 -7.39
C ALA A 302 -13.22 2.67 -8.65
N VAL A 303 -14.20 3.58 -8.52
CA VAL A 303 -15.02 4.06 -9.64
C VAL A 303 -14.74 5.51 -9.99
N ARG A 304 -14.16 6.29 -9.07
CA ARG A 304 -14.00 7.75 -9.18
C ARG A 304 -13.33 8.18 -10.47
N ASP A 305 -12.24 7.53 -10.88
CA ASP A 305 -11.49 7.90 -12.09
C ASP A 305 -11.57 6.84 -13.19
N ASP A 306 -12.50 5.87 -13.10
CA ASP A 306 -12.63 4.84 -14.13
C ASP A 306 -13.22 5.45 -15.42
N PRO A 307 -12.45 5.51 -16.52
CA PRO A 307 -12.89 6.20 -17.75
C PRO A 307 -14.06 5.49 -18.44
N ARG A 308 -14.37 4.25 -18.04
CA ARG A 308 -15.49 3.48 -18.60
C ARG A 308 -16.82 3.83 -17.94
N ILE A 309 -16.81 4.58 -16.83
CA ILE A 309 -18.00 5.02 -16.11
C ILE A 309 -18.20 6.52 -16.41
N PRO A 310 -19.31 6.91 -17.07
CA PRO A 310 -19.62 8.31 -17.34
C PRO A 310 -19.58 9.21 -16.09
N VAL A 311 -19.04 10.43 -16.22
CA VAL A 311 -19.03 11.46 -15.15
C VAL A 311 -20.44 11.66 -14.59
N ALA A 312 -21.43 11.81 -15.46
CA ALA A 312 -22.81 12.08 -15.05
C ALA A 312 -23.47 10.96 -14.22
N ILE A 313 -22.99 9.71 -14.30
CA ILE A 313 -23.41 8.65 -13.37
C ILE A 313 -22.71 8.84 -12.02
N ARG A 314 -21.40 9.11 -12.03
CA ARG A 314 -20.60 9.23 -10.80
C ARG A 314 -21.03 10.40 -9.92
N GLU A 315 -21.55 11.46 -10.52
CA GLU A 315 -22.04 12.67 -9.85
C GLU A 315 -23.53 12.60 -9.49
N HIS A 316 -24.22 11.48 -9.75
CA HIS A 316 -25.64 11.34 -9.45
C HIS A 316 -25.87 10.90 -8.00
N ASP A 317 -26.83 11.51 -7.29
CA ASP A 317 -27.12 11.21 -5.88
C ASP A 317 -27.39 9.73 -5.61
N ASP A 318 -28.22 9.08 -6.43
CA ASP A 318 -28.45 7.63 -6.35
C ASP A 318 -27.16 6.80 -6.48
N PHE A 319 -26.15 7.26 -7.22
CA PHE A 319 -24.91 6.51 -7.35
C PHE A 319 -24.14 6.47 -6.02
N ASP A 320 -24.10 7.59 -5.30
CA ASP A 320 -23.50 7.66 -3.98
C ASP A 320 -24.26 6.81 -2.96
N LEU A 321 -25.60 6.86 -2.99
CA LEU A 321 -26.45 6.00 -2.17
C LEU A 321 -26.20 4.50 -2.46
N TYR A 322 -26.04 4.14 -3.73
CA TYR A 322 -25.68 2.78 -4.13
C TYR A 322 -24.34 2.33 -3.54
N LEU A 323 -23.30 3.15 -3.65
CA LEU A 323 -21.97 2.82 -3.10
C LEU A 323 -22.02 2.64 -1.57
N ARG A 324 -22.77 3.50 -0.88
CA ARG A 324 -22.97 3.42 0.56
C ARG A 324 -23.66 2.11 0.97
N ARG A 325 -24.76 1.75 0.32
CA ARG A 325 -25.45 0.49 0.61
C ARG A 325 -24.60 -0.73 0.32
N LYS A 326 -23.81 -0.70 -0.76
CA LYS A 326 -22.84 -1.77 -1.03
C LYS A 326 -21.79 -1.90 0.06
N ALA A 327 -21.32 -0.78 0.61
CA ALA A 327 -20.39 -0.78 1.73
C ALA A 327 -21.04 -1.37 3.00
N GLU A 328 -22.29 -1.02 3.30
CA GLU A 328 -23.03 -1.54 4.46
C GLU A 328 -23.34 -3.02 4.35
N GLU A 329 -23.86 -3.47 3.20
CA GLU A 329 -24.06 -4.89 2.88
C GLU A 329 -22.76 -5.67 3.10
N ARG A 330 -21.63 -5.12 2.63
CA ARG A 330 -20.31 -5.76 2.76
C ARG A 330 -19.90 -5.94 4.22
N ILE A 331 -20.06 -4.91 5.05
CA ILE A 331 -19.68 -4.93 6.46
C ILE A 331 -20.65 -5.81 7.26
N ALA A 332 -21.96 -5.74 6.99
CA ALA A 332 -22.96 -6.60 7.62
C ALA A 332 -22.69 -8.09 7.32
N ASN A 333 -22.45 -8.44 6.05
CA ASN A 333 -22.12 -9.81 5.65
C ASN A 333 -20.83 -10.31 6.29
N ARG A 334 -19.84 -9.43 6.49
CA ARG A 334 -18.61 -9.78 7.19
C ARG A 334 -18.87 -10.11 8.67
N ARG A 335 -19.62 -9.25 9.36
CA ARG A 335 -19.99 -9.45 10.77
C ARG A 335 -20.84 -10.69 11.01
N ALA A 336 -21.63 -11.10 10.01
CA ALA A 336 -22.42 -12.33 10.09
C ALA A 336 -21.59 -13.62 9.84
N ALA A 337 -20.39 -13.48 9.27
CA ALA A 337 -19.50 -14.61 8.97
C ALA A 337 -18.39 -14.82 10.02
N ASP A 338 -18.14 -13.80 10.87
CA ASP A 338 -17.23 -13.86 12.02
C ASP A 338 -17.96 -14.42 13.27
#